data_AF-A0A8W8LEW1-F1
#
_entry.id   AF-A0A8W8LEW1-F1
#
_cell.length_a   1.000
_cell.length_b   1.000
_cell.length_c   1.000
_cell.angle_alpha   90.00
_cell.angle_beta   90.00
_cell.angle_gamma   90.00
#
_symmetry.space_group_name_H-M   'P 1'
#
loop_
_entity.id
_entity.type
_entity.pdbx_description
1 polymer ?
#
loop_
_entity_poly.entity_id
_entity_poly.type
_entity_poly.pdbx_seq_one_letter_code
_entity_poly.pdbx_strand_id
1 'polypeptide(L)'
;MATPAKVSKPEGKNNHDNADEQADKEQQEAIEQIDEVQNEIDRLNEQASEEILKVEQKYNKLRQPYYSKRSDLIAKIPNFWVTAFVNHPQISALLNEEDEEMN
;
A
#
# COMPACT_ATOMS: atom_id res chain seq x y z
N MET A 1 46.96 -22.47 -64.67
CA MET A 1 45.50 -22.29 -64.77
C MET A 1 45.05 -21.56 -63.52
N ALA A 2 44.50 -20.35 -63.66
CA ALA A 2 44.03 -19.54 -62.54
C ALA A 2 42.50 -19.51 -62.56
N THR A 3 41.86 -19.82 -61.43
CA THR A 3 40.44 -19.56 -61.20
C THR A 3 40.30 -18.35 -60.27
N PRO A 4 39.39 -17.41 -60.52
CA PRO A 4 39.15 -16.31 -59.59
C PRO A 4 38.18 -16.76 -58.50
N ALA A 5 38.49 -16.43 -57.24
CA ALA A 5 37.57 -16.55 -56.13
C ALA A 5 36.45 -15.49 -56.27
N LYS A 6 35.21 -15.94 -56.28
CA LYS A 6 34.02 -15.08 -56.27
C LYS A 6 33.86 -14.49 -54.86
N VAL A 7 34.07 -13.19 -54.73
CA VAL A 7 33.77 -12.44 -53.49
C VAL A 7 32.25 -12.38 -53.33
N SER A 8 31.73 -13.13 -52.37
CA SER A 8 30.34 -13.03 -51.93
C SER A 8 30.20 -11.81 -51.02
N LYS A 9 29.51 -10.79 -51.50
CA LYS A 9 29.12 -9.59 -50.75
C LYS A 9 27.87 -9.93 -49.91
N PRO A 10 27.82 -9.70 -48.59
CA PRO A 10 26.58 -9.79 -47.85
C PRO A 10 25.92 -8.39 -47.90
N GLU A 11 25.09 -8.15 -48.89
CA GLU A 11 24.17 -7.00 -48.89
C GLU A 11 22.76 -7.54 -48.62
N GLY A 12 22.23 -7.25 -47.42
CA GLY A 12 20.81 -7.46 -47.15
C GLY A 12 20.40 -7.84 -45.73
N LYS A 13 20.86 -7.13 -44.68
CA LYS A 13 20.24 -7.22 -43.33
C LYS A 13 20.07 -5.90 -42.54
N ASN A 14 20.49 -4.75 -43.05
CA ASN A 14 20.68 -3.56 -42.19
C ASN A 14 19.41 -2.71 -41.89
N ASN A 15 18.26 -3.01 -42.51
CA ASN A 15 17.05 -2.18 -42.34
C ASN A 15 16.08 -2.69 -41.25
N HIS A 16 16.11 -3.98 -40.92
CA HIS A 16 15.21 -4.52 -39.88
C HIS A 16 15.76 -4.20 -38.48
N ASP A 17 17.07 -4.34 -38.29
CA ASP A 17 17.76 -4.07 -37.02
C ASP A 17 17.60 -2.61 -36.55
N ASN A 18 17.59 -1.62 -37.46
CA ASN A 18 17.44 -0.20 -37.10
C ASN A 18 16.02 0.16 -36.62
N ALA A 19 14.99 -0.52 -37.14
CA ALA A 19 13.60 -0.26 -36.73
C ALA A 19 13.31 -0.85 -35.35
N ASP A 20 13.88 -2.02 -35.06
CA ASP A 20 13.77 -2.67 -33.75
C ASP A 20 14.56 -1.88 -32.68
N GLU A 21 15.76 -1.37 -32.98
CA GLU A 21 16.51 -0.49 -32.07
C GLU A 21 15.80 0.83 -31.75
N GLN A 22 15.10 1.42 -32.72
CA GLN A 22 14.32 2.65 -32.51
C GLN A 22 13.07 2.38 -31.66
N ALA A 23 12.38 1.27 -31.89
CA ALA A 23 11.23 0.87 -31.09
C ALA A 23 11.62 0.56 -29.63
N ASP A 24 12.76 -0.12 -29.41
CA ASP A 24 13.30 -0.38 -28.08
C ASP A 24 13.64 0.92 -27.33
N LYS A 25 14.17 1.92 -28.05
CA LYS A 25 14.47 3.23 -27.47
C LYS A 25 13.21 3.99 -27.08
N GLU A 26 12.19 4.01 -27.94
CA GLU A 26 10.89 4.64 -27.63
C GLU A 26 10.20 3.95 -26.45
N GLN A 27 10.30 2.62 -26.35
CA GLN A 27 9.78 1.88 -25.20
C GLN A 27 10.53 2.26 -23.91
N GLN A 28 11.85 2.38 -23.96
CA GLN A 28 12.66 2.78 -22.81
C GLN A 28 12.34 4.20 -22.35
N GLU A 29 12.20 5.14 -23.29
CA GLU A 29 11.80 6.53 -22.99
C GLU A 29 10.39 6.57 -22.35
N ALA A 30 9.45 5.74 -22.82
CA ALA A 30 8.12 5.65 -22.23
C ALA A 30 8.14 5.08 -20.80
N ILE A 31 9.00 4.09 -20.53
CA ILE A 31 9.18 3.53 -19.17
C ILE A 31 9.74 4.60 -18.22
N GLU A 32 10.72 5.39 -18.66
CA GLU A 32 11.28 6.48 -17.87
C GLU A 32 10.23 7.55 -17.54
N GLN A 33 9.40 7.93 -18.52
CA GLN A 33 8.30 8.88 -18.29
C GLN A 33 7.24 8.32 -17.32
N ILE A 34 6.95 7.02 -17.38
CA ILE A 34 6.05 6.36 -16.43
C ILE A 34 6.63 6.41 -15.02
N ASP A 35 7.92 6.14 -14.85
CA ASP A 35 8.58 6.22 -13.54
C ASP A 35 8.52 7.63 -12.96
N GLU A 36 8.77 8.65 -13.78
CA GLU A 36 8.63 10.06 -13.36
C GLU A 36 7.21 10.37 -12.86
N VAL A 37 6.18 9.95 -13.59
CA VAL A 37 4.78 10.15 -13.17
C VAL A 37 4.44 9.33 -11.93
N GLN A 38 4.97 8.12 -11.79
CA GLN A 38 4.74 7.29 -10.62
C GLN A 38 5.36 7.92 -9.36
N ASN A 39 6.54 8.52 -9.48
CA ASN A 39 7.17 9.27 -8.41
C ASN A 39 6.30 10.46 -7.94
N GLU A 40 5.56 11.12 -8.83
CA GLU A 40 4.60 12.17 -8.47
C GLU A 40 3.37 11.61 -7.73
N ILE A 41 2.84 10.48 -8.20
CA ILE A 41 1.73 9.78 -7.54
C ILE A 41 2.14 9.36 -6.12
N ASP A 42 3.34 8.82 -5.94
CA ASP A 42 3.82 8.35 -4.65
C ASP A 42 4.00 9.51 -3.66
N ARG A 43 4.48 10.68 -4.13
CA ARG A 43 4.52 11.90 -3.31
C ARG A 43 3.13 12.34 -2.87
N LEU A 44 2.13 12.29 -3.75
CA LEU A 44 0.75 12.61 -3.38
C LEU A 44 0.18 11.63 -2.35
N ASN A 45 0.47 10.34 -2.49
CA ASN A 45 0.06 9.31 -1.53
C ASN A 45 0.71 9.52 -0.16
N GLU A 46 1.98 9.90 -0.12
CA GLU A 46 2.68 10.23 1.12
C GLU A 46 2.06 11.44 1.80
N GLN A 47 1.80 12.53 1.06
CA GLN A 47 1.12 13.72 1.58
C GLN A 47 -0.27 13.40 2.15
N ALA A 48 -1.07 12.61 1.42
CA ALA A 48 -2.39 12.18 1.90
C ALA A 48 -2.29 11.37 3.19
N SER A 49 -1.32 10.44 3.26
CA SER A 49 -1.07 9.63 4.46
C SER A 49 -0.67 10.48 5.66
N GLU A 50 0.19 11.48 5.46
CA GLU A 50 0.55 12.43 6.51
C GLU A 50 -0.65 13.26 7.00
N GLU A 51 -1.50 13.73 6.09
CA GLU A 51 -2.68 14.51 6.45
C GLU A 51 -3.68 13.67 7.26
N ILE A 52 -3.93 12.44 6.83
CA ILE A 52 -4.75 11.47 7.57
C ILE A 52 -4.17 11.27 8.98
N LEU A 53 -2.87 11.02 9.09
CA LEU A 53 -2.20 10.83 10.38
C LEU A 53 -2.32 12.06 11.28
N LYS A 54 -2.13 13.27 10.74
CA LYS A 54 -2.28 14.53 11.49
C LYS A 54 -3.70 14.70 12.02
N VAL A 55 -4.71 14.36 11.21
CA VAL A 55 -6.12 14.38 11.62
C VAL A 55 -6.39 13.36 12.72
N GLU A 56 -5.94 12.12 12.56
CA GLU A 56 -6.09 11.07 13.57
C GLU A 56 -5.45 11.45 14.90
N GLN A 57 -4.20 11.95 14.88
CA GLN A 57 -3.50 12.43 16.07
C GLN A 57 -4.25 13.56 16.77
N LYS A 58 -4.77 14.54 16.01
CA LYS A 58 -5.58 15.64 16.55
C LYS A 58 -6.82 15.10 17.27
N TYR A 59 -7.61 14.25 16.61
CA TYR A 59 -8.85 13.76 17.19
C TYR A 59 -8.64 12.71 18.28
N ASN A 60 -7.53 11.99 18.29
CA ASN A 60 -7.16 11.13 19.42
C ASN A 60 -6.90 11.96 20.68
N LYS A 61 -6.14 13.05 20.58
CA LYS A 61 -5.91 13.97 21.70
C LYS A 61 -7.22 14.61 22.19
N LEU A 62 -8.09 15.03 21.27
CA LEU A 62 -9.39 15.61 21.63
C LEU A 62 -10.33 14.58 22.28
N ARG A 63 -10.29 13.31 21.86
CA ARG A 63 -11.11 12.22 22.43
C ARG A 63 -10.61 11.73 23.78
N GLN A 64 -9.31 11.80 24.06
CA GLN A 64 -8.69 11.30 25.29
C GLN A 64 -9.41 11.73 26.59
N PRO A 65 -9.68 13.04 26.87
CA PRO A 65 -10.33 13.44 28.12
C PRO A 65 -11.74 12.86 28.26
N TYR A 66 -12.44 12.63 27.14
CA TYR A 66 -13.76 12.00 27.15
C TYR A 66 -13.68 10.50 27.40
N TYR A 67 -12.65 9.82 26.89
CA TYR A 67 -12.41 8.42 27.26
C TYR A 67 -12.12 8.28 28.74
N SER A 68 -11.27 9.14 29.33
CA SER A 68 -11.04 9.15 30.78
C SER A 68 -12.34 9.37 31.56
N LYS A 69 -13.10 10.42 31.21
CA LYS A 69 -14.39 10.71 31.85
C LYS A 69 -15.37 9.55 31.71
N ARG A 70 -15.42 8.89 30.54
CA ARG A 70 -16.29 7.73 30.32
C ARG A 70 -15.84 6.54 31.16
N SER A 71 -14.53 6.28 31.28
CA SER A 71 -13.99 5.23 32.14
C SER A 71 -14.37 5.44 33.61
N ASP A 72 -14.29 6.66 34.12
CA ASP A 72 -14.70 6.98 35.50
C ASP A 72 -16.19 6.74 35.75
N LEU A 73 -17.03 6.90 34.73
CA LEU A 73 -18.46 6.60 34.80
C LEU A 73 -18.73 5.09 34.71
N ILE A 74 -18.03 4.39 33.80
CA ILE A 74 -18.11 2.93 33.65
C ILE A 74 -17.70 2.24 34.95
N ALA A 75 -16.66 2.73 35.64
CA ALA A 75 -16.19 2.16 36.91
C ALA A 75 -17.25 2.16 38.03
N LYS A 76 -18.34 2.94 37.89
CA LYS A 76 -19.46 2.97 38.84
C LYS A 76 -20.52 1.91 38.54
N ILE A 77 -20.42 1.21 37.42
CA ILE A 77 -21.37 0.21 36.96
C ILE A 77 -20.71 -1.17 37.14
N PRO A 78 -21.16 -1.97 38.13
CA PRO A 78 -20.67 -3.34 38.28
C PRO A 78 -20.85 -4.15 37.00
N ASN A 79 -19.88 -5.01 36.69
CA ASN A 79 -19.93 -5.98 35.59
C ASN A 79 -20.14 -5.36 34.19
N PHE A 80 -19.86 -4.06 34.00
CA PHE A 80 -20.11 -3.36 32.74
C PHE A 80 -19.44 -4.04 31.53
N TRP A 81 -18.13 -4.30 31.62
CA TRP A 81 -17.38 -4.84 30.49
C TRP A 81 -17.73 -6.30 30.19
N VAL A 82 -17.94 -7.14 31.20
CA VAL A 82 -18.42 -8.52 31.02
C VAL A 82 -19.77 -8.49 30.30
N THR A 83 -20.70 -7.66 30.79
CA THR A 83 -22.01 -7.49 30.14
C THR A 83 -21.87 -7.01 28.69
N ALA A 84 -20.98 -6.05 28.41
CA ALA A 84 -20.76 -5.56 27.06
C ALA A 84 -20.17 -6.63 26.12
N PHE A 85 -19.22 -7.45 26.59
CA PHE A 85 -18.56 -8.46 25.78
C PHE A 85 -19.41 -9.70 25.55
N VAL A 86 -20.12 -10.20 26.56
CA VAL A 86 -21.06 -11.34 26.41
C VAL A 86 -22.19 -11.01 25.43
N ASN A 87 -22.61 -9.73 25.36
CA ASN A 87 -23.62 -9.28 24.41
C ASN A 87 -23.06 -8.93 23.02
N HIS A 88 -21.75 -9.03 22.78
CA HIS A 88 -21.15 -8.70 21.49
C HIS A 88 -21.00 -9.95 20.60
N PRO A 89 -21.63 -10.02 19.40
CA PRO A 89 -21.77 -11.26 18.62
C PRO A 89 -20.47 -12.00 18.28
N GLN A 90 -19.39 -11.26 18.06
CA GLN A 90 -18.09 -11.84 17.69
C GLN A 90 -17.17 -12.05 18.91
N ILE A 91 -17.38 -11.30 19.99
CA ILE A 91 -16.47 -11.33 21.13
C ILE A 91 -16.96 -12.37 22.15
N SER A 92 -18.27 -12.53 22.31
CA SER A 92 -18.84 -13.55 23.21
C SER A 92 -18.39 -14.96 22.88
N ALA A 93 -18.20 -15.28 21.60
CA ALA A 93 -17.68 -16.57 21.16
C ALA A 93 -16.23 -16.84 21.57
N LEU A 94 -15.49 -15.82 22.04
CA LEU A 94 -14.11 -15.92 22.50
C LEU A 94 -14.00 -16.01 24.03
N LEU A 95 -15.10 -15.82 24.76
CA LEU A 95 -15.12 -15.86 26.22
C LEU A 95 -15.42 -17.29 26.70
N ASN A 96 -14.70 -17.74 27.73
CA ASN A 96 -15.03 -18.96 28.46
C ASN A 96 -15.64 -18.63 29.83
N GLU A 97 -16.16 -19.64 30.52
CA GLU A 97 -16.84 -19.46 31.82
C GLU A 97 -15.91 -18.86 32.90
N GLU A 98 -14.60 -19.11 32.86
CA GLU A 98 -13.64 -18.53 33.81
C GLU A 98 -13.37 -17.04 33.52
N ASP A 99 -13.39 -16.62 32.24
CA ASP A 99 -13.23 -15.22 31.81
C ASP A 99 -14.43 -14.34 32.22
N GLU A 100 -15.61 -14.95 32.38
CA GLU A 100 -16.83 -14.28 32.83
C GLU A 100 -16.84 -14.01 34.35
N GLU A 101 -16.10 -14.81 35.13
CA GLU A 101 -16.04 -14.73 36.61
C GLU A 101 -14.94 -13.79 37.14
N MET A 102 -14.01 -13.30 36.32
CA MET A 102 -12.81 -12.54 36.73
C MET A 102 -12.99 -11.02 36.97
N ASN A 103 -14.19 -10.50 37.26
CA ASN A 103 -14.39 -9.05 37.51
C ASN A 103 -15.38 -8.73 38.63
#